data_AF-C3PJ38-F1
#
_entry.id   AF-C3PJ38-F1
#
_cell.length_a   1.000
_cell.length_b   1.000
_cell.length_c   1.000
_cell.angle_alpha   90.00
_cell.angle_beta   90.00
_cell.angle_gamma   90.00
#
_symmetry.space_group_name_H-M   'P 1'
#
loop_
_entity.id
_entity.type
_entity.pdbx_description
1 polymer ?
#
loop_
_entity_poly.entity_id
_entity_poly.type
_entity_poly.pdbx_seq_one_letter_code
_entity_poly.pdbx_strand_id
1 'polypeptide(L)'
;MTSYRFPPARMTGPFFAVLGATLLVLGTPAVLSLALPEHEPEIEPVVLDDPEWRQPIDGVECSVNYESVANQAWDCGDTLVEAYLTSDVDDDELALRRAVRATTFGSMPKEEVENHDGILVLRTYTYIPVVAFSVAKDNLNYELIFSEGNPEELADQFMEAFK
;
A
#
# COMPACT_ATOMS: atom_id res chain seq x y z
N MET A 1 -24.66 -49.92 -2.78
CA MET A 1 -23.67 -48.92 -3.21
C MET A 1 -24.40 -47.81 -3.94
N THR A 2 -24.40 -46.60 -3.37
CA THR A 2 -24.95 -45.39 -4.01
C THR A 2 -24.00 -44.96 -5.12
N SER A 3 -24.40 -45.14 -6.39
CA SER A 3 -23.60 -44.68 -7.53
C SER A 3 -23.64 -43.16 -7.59
N TYR A 4 -22.48 -42.53 -7.46
CA TYR A 4 -22.33 -41.11 -7.78
C TYR A 4 -22.59 -40.92 -9.28
N ARG A 5 -23.75 -40.37 -9.64
CA ARG A 5 -24.05 -39.97 -11.01
C ARG A 5 -23.34 -38.65 -11.28
N PHE A 6 -22.30 -38.69 -12.10
CA PHE A 6 -21.80 -37.48 -12.75
C PHE A 6 -22.96 -36.83 -13.55
N PRO A 7 -23.03 -35.48 -13.61
CA PRO A 7 -24.07 -34.77 -14.35
C PRO A 7 -24.11 -35.19 -15.83
N PRO A 8 -25.26 -35.00 -16.52
CA PRO A 8 -25.50 -35.62 -17.83
C PRO A 8 -24.46 -35.21 -18.88
N ALA A 9 -24.10 -36.17 -19.74
CA ALA A 9 -23.09 -36.08 -20.80
C ALA A 9 -23.41 -35.07 -21.94
N ARG A 10 -24.46 -34.25 -21.80
CA ARG A 10 -24.90 -33.30 -22.81
C ARG A 10 -25.18 -31.95 -22.15
N MET A 11 -24.61 -30.89 -22.70
CA MET A 11 -24.94 -29.53 -22.32
C MET A 11 -26.43 -29.29 -22.64
N THR A 12 -27.24 -29.14 -21.59
CA THR A 12 -28.68 -28.88 -21.70
C THR A 12 -28.97 -27.41 -21.44
N GLY A 13 -30.21 -26.95 -21.67
CA GLY A 13 -30.64 -25.56 -21.43
C GLY A 13 -30.15 -24.95 -20.09
N PRO A 14 -30.22 -25.66 -18.96
CA PRO A 14 -29.68 -25.19 -17.68
C PRO A 14 -28.18 -24.88 -17.69
N PHE A 15 -27.37 -25.66 -18.42
CA PHE A 15 -25.93 -25.39 -18.55
C PHE A 15 -25.67 -24.06 -19.27
N PHE A 16 -26.38 -23.80 -20.37
CA PHE A 16 -26.26 -22.53 -21.09
C PHE A 16 -26.84 -21.36 -20.30
N ALA A 17 -27.90 -21.58 -19.49
CA ALA A 17 -28.43 -20.56 -18.61
C ALA A 17 -27.41 -20.17 -17.52
N VAL A 18 -26.77 -21.15 -16.87
CA VAL A 18 -25.70 -20.90 -15.89
C VAL A 18 -24.51 -20.24 -16.56
N LEU A 19 -24.05 -20.74 -17.70
CA LEU A 19 -22.93 -20.15 -18.44
C LEU A 19 -23.22 -18.70 -18.85
N GLY A 20 -24.42 -18.42 -19.36
CA GLY A 20 -24.85 -17.08 -19.73
C GLY A 20 -24.92 -16.15 -18.52
N ALA A 21 -25.46 -16.61 -17.39
CA ALA A 21 -25.48 -15.85 -16.15
C ALA A 21 -24.05 -15.55 -15.66
N THR A 22 -23.15 -16.54 -15.68
CA THR A 22 -21.75 -16.37 -15.32
C THR A 22 -21.05 -15.37 -16.23
N LEU A 23 -21.25 -15.46 -17.54
CA LEU A 23 -20.69 -14.49 -18.51
C LEU A 23 -21.25 -13.08 -18.29
N LEU A 24 -22.52 -12.95 -17.93
CA LEU A 24 -23.09 -11.66 -17.58
C LEU A 24 -22.43 -11.11 -16.31
N VAL A 25 -22.38 -11.88 -15.23
CA VAL A 25 -21.81 -11.43 -13.95
C VAL A 25 -20.33 -11.07 -14.09
N LEU A 26 -19.53 -11.87 -14.78
CA LEU A 26 -18.10 -11.63 -14.97
C LEU A 26 -17.79 -10.63 -16.08
N GLY A 27 -18.63 -10.54 -17.10
CA GLY A 27 -18.44 -9.63 -18.23
C GLY A 27 -18.94 -8.21 -17.96
N THR A 28 -19.93 -8.05 -17.09
CA THR A 28 -20.51 -6.73 -16.78
C THR A 28 -19.45 -5.73 -16.29
N PRO A 29 -18.53 -6.06 -15.37
CA PRO A 29 -17.47 -5.14 -14.97
C PRO A 29 -16.60 -4.66 -16.13
N ALA A 30 -16.21 -5.56 -17.05
CA ALA A 30 -15.37 -5.20 -18.21
C ALA A 30 -16.11 -4.33 -19.23
N VAL A 31 -17.43 -4.52 -19.39
CA VAL A 31 -18.26 -3.65 -20.25
C VAL A 31 -18.44 -2.28 -19.60
N LEU A 32 -18.68 -2.25 -18.28
CA LEU A 32 -18.81 -1.01 -17.53
C LEU A 32 -17.51 -0.20 -17.51
N SER A 33 -16.36 -0.85 -17.37
CA SER A 33 -15.06 -0.17 -17.37
C SER A 33 -14.74 0.53 -18.70
N LEU A 34 -15.28 0.03 -19.82
CA LEU A 34 -15.15 0.70 -21.13
C LEU A 34 -16.10 1.89 -21.30
N ALA A 35 -17.20 1.93 -20.54
CA ALA A 35 -18.22 2.97 -20.63
C ALA A 35 -18.03 4.08 -19.59
N LEU A 36 -17.37 3.77 -18.48
CA LEU A 36 -17.03 4.74 -17.46
C LEU A 36 -15.80 5.55 -17.92
N PRO A 37 -15.83 6.88 -17.78
CA PRO A 37 -14.64 7.68 -18.01
C PRO A 37 -13.53 7.26 -17.05
N GLU A 38 -12.29 7.31 -17.52
CA GLU A 38 -11.12 7.19 -16.64
C GLU A 38 -11.26 8.27 -15.55
N HIS A 39 -11.36 7.84 -14.30
CA HIS A 39 -11.37 8.75 -13.17
C HIS A 39 -9.91 9.16 -12.95
N GLU A 40 -9.57 10.41 -13.27
CA GLU A 40 -8.31 10.96 -12.82
C GLU A 40 -8.30 10.89 -11.29
N PRO A 41 -7.24 10.35 -10.68
CA PRO A 41 -7.20 10.16 -9.26
C PRO A 41 -7.32 11.52 -8.56
N GLU A 42 -8.24 11.63 -7.61
CA GLU A 42 -8.46 12.87 -6.87
C GLU A 42 -7.22 13.16 -6.02
N ILE A 43 -6.51 14.25 -6.38
CA ILE A 43 -5.33 14.70 -5.65
C ILE A 43 -5.84 15.42 -4.39
N GLU A 44 -5.41 14.94 -3.23
CA GLU A 44 -5.79 15.50 -1.94
C GLU A 44 -4.57 15.76 -1.04
N PRO A 45 -4.67 16.69 -0.07
CA PRO A 45 -3.61 16.90 0.91
C PRO A 45 -3.32 15.62 1.69
N VAL A 46 -2.04 15.27 1.81
CA VAL A 46 -1.65 14.07 2.57
C VAL A 46 -1.86 14.31 4.06
N VAL A 47 -2.62 13.41 4.68
CA VAL A 47 -2.87 13.40 6.11
C VAL A 47 -2.62 12.00 6.64
N LEU A 48 -1.68 11.86 7.56
CA LEU A 48 -1.53 10.64 8.35
C LEU A 48 -2.68 10.59 9.35
N ASP A 49 -3.62 9.68 9.12
CA ASP A 49 -4.84 9.53 9.91
C ASP A 49 -4.72 8.33 10.86
N ASP A 50 -4.89 8.58 12.14
CA ASP A 50 -5.06 7.58 13.20
C ASP A 50 -6.35 7.92 13.98
N PRO A 51 -7.11 6.95 14.53
CA PRO A 51 -8.35 7.23 15.24
C PRO A 51 -8.28 8.32 16.32
N GLU A 52 -7.10 8.52 16.93
CA GLU A 52 -6.91 9.52 17.99
C GLU A 52 -6.10 10.76 17.54
N TRP A 53 -5.48 10.72 16.37
CA TRP A 53 -4.55 11.75 15.93
C TRP A 53 -4.50 11.92 14.41
N ARG A 54 -4.32 13.16 13.96
CA ARG A 54 -4.13 13.50 12.55
C ARG A 54 -2.92 14.38 12.37
N GLN A 55 -2.09 14.06 11.39
CA GLN A 55 -0.95 14.87 11.00
C GLN A 55 -1.01 15.21 9.52
N PRO A 56 -1.37 16.46 9.19
CA PRO A 56 -1.18 16.93 7.84
C PRO A 56 0.31 16.99 7.52
N ILE A 57 0.65 16.64 6.29
CA ILE A 57 1.97 16.85 5.71
C ILE A 57 1.86 18.09 4.83
N ASP A 58 2.31 19.22 5.38
CA ASP A 58 2.12 20.52 4.73
C ASP A 58 2.82 20.57 3.36
N GLY A 59 2.09 21.04 2.35
CA GLY A 59 2.62 21.24 1.00
C GLY A 59 2.71 19.98 0.14
N VAL A 60 2.25 18.82 0.64
CA VAL A 60 2.21 17.57 -0.11
C VAL A 60 0.76 17.24 -0.49
N GLU A 61 0.53 17.17 -1.80
CA GLU A 61 -0.76 16.75 -2.38
C GLU A 61 -0.53 15.52 -3.26
N CYS A 62 -1.20 14.42 -2.94
CA CYS A 62 -1.03 13.14 -3.62
C CYS A 62 -2.39 12.45 -3.79
N SER A 63 -2.46 11.45 -4.66
CA SER A 63 -3.65 10.62 -4.76
C SER A 63 -3.58 9.43 -3.83
N VAL A 64 -4.68 9.06 -3.19
CA VAL A 64 -4.74 7.85 -2.35
C VAL A 64 -4.54 6.60 -3.20
N ASN A 65 -3.63 5.73 -2.76
CA ASN A 65 -3.40 4.43 -3.36
C ASN A 65 -4.23 3.38 -2.62
N TYR A 66 -5.31 2.91 -3.25
CA TYR A 66 -6.20 1.86 -2.70
C TYR A 66 -5.73 0.42 -3.01
N GLU A 67 -4.66 0.26 -3.78
CA GLU A 67 -4.11 -1.06 -4.14
C GLU A 67 -3.04 -1.53 -3.15
N SER A 68 -2.41 -0.59 -2.44
CA SER A 68 -1.47 -0.89 -1.36
C SER A 68 -2.14 -1.68 -0.23
N VAL A 69 -1.34 -2.53 0.40
CA VAL A 69 -1.71 -3.31 1.59
C VAL A 69 -1.28 -2.64 2.89
N ALA A 70 -0.68 -1.45 2.83
CA ALA A 70 -0.32 -0.67 4.00
C ALA A 70 -1.57 -0.13 4.72
N ASN A 71 -1.38 0.42 5.93
CA ASN A 71 -2.49 1.04 6.65
C ASN A 71 -3.03 2.24 5.87
N GLN A 72 -2.13 3.02 5.28
CA GLN A 72 -2.42 4.15 4.41
C GLN A 72 -1.35 4.23 3.32
N ALA A 73 -1.73 4.68 2.12
CA ALA A 73 -0.79 4.84 1.02
C ALA A 73 -1.22 5.92 0.03
N TRP A 74 -0.24 6.52 -0.62
CA TRP A 74 -0.43 7.61 -1.58
C TRP A 74 0.54 7.49 -2.76
N ASP A 75 0.05 7.77 -3.96
CA ASP A 75 0.86 7.96 -5.16
C ASP A 75 1.19 9.45 -5.31
N CYS A 76 2.45 9.79 -5.05
CA CYS A 76 2.98 11.15 -5.09
C CYS A 76 3.83 11.34 -6.35
N GLY A 77 3.18 11.41 -7.51
CA GLY A 77 3.86 11.48 -8.80
C GLY A 77 4.45 10.14 -9.22
N ASP A 78 5.77 9.98 -9.14
CA ASP A 78 6.49 8.74 -9.44
C ASP A 78 6.96 7.99 -8.18
N THR A 79 6.58 8.47 -6.99
CA THR A 79 6.96 7.90 -5.70
C THR A 79 5.71 7.38 -4.99
N LEU A 80 5.75 6.10 -4.62
CA LEU A 80 4.75 5.48 -3.75
C LEU A 80 5.15 5.72 -2.29
N VAL A 81 4.23 6.30 -1.52
CA VAL A 81 4.35 6.50 -0.08
C VAL A 81 3.43 5.54 0.63
N GLU A 82 3.98 4.70 1.50
CA GLU A 82 3.22 3.79 2.34
C GLU A 82 3.48 4.08 3.82
N ALA A 83 2.43 4.10 4.62
CA ALA A 83 2.50 4.25 6.07
C ALA A 83 1.99 2.98 6.74
N TYR A 84 2.85 2.40 7.59
CA TYR A 84 2.49 1.33 8.51
C TYR A 84 2.43 1.91 9.92
N LEU A 85 1.41 1.47 10.66
CA LEU A 85 1.23 1.82 12.07
C LEU A 85 1.34 0.55 12.88
N THR A 86 2.40 0.45 13.67
CA THR A 86 2.67 -0.73 14.49
C THR A 86 2.64 -0.35 15.97
N SER A 87 1.84 -1.03 16.80
CA SER A 87 1.83 -0.82 18.25
C SER A 87 2.79 -1.74 18.97
N ASP A 88 3.20 -1.36 20.19
CA ASP A 88 3.95 -2.22 21.12
C ASP A 88 5.26 -2.76 20.52
N VAL A 89 6.01 -1.88 19.85
CA VAL A 89 7.29 -2.21 19.21
C VAL A 89 8.41 -2.18 20.26
N ASP A 90 9.10 -3.31 20.44
CA ASP A 90 10.27 -3.41 21.33
C ASP A 90 11.59 -2.99 20.63
N ASP A 91 11.62 -3.07 19.29
CA ASP A 91 12.81 -2.84 18.45
C ASP A 91 12.38 -2.10 17.17
N ASP A 92 12.49 -0.78 17.21
CA ASP A 92 12.06 0.13 16.15
C ASP A 92 12.86 -0.06 14.85
N GLU A 93 14.16 -0.38 14.94
CA GLU A 93 14.97 -0.67 13.75
C GLU A 93 14.50 -1.94 13.06
N LEU A 94 14.21 -3.00 13.83
CA LEU A 94 13.70 -4.24 13.28
C LEU A 94 12.30 -4.05 12.69
N ALA A 95 11.44 -3.25 13.31
CA ALA A 95 10.13 -2.90 12.77
C ALA A 95 10.26 -2.16 11.43
N LEU A 96 11.11 -1.12 11.36
CA LEU A 96 11.39 -0.38 10.12
C LEU A 96 11.89 -1.29 9.00
N ARG A 97 12.84 -2.19 9.29
CA ARG A 97 13.35 -3.15 8.30
C ARG A 97 12.24 -4.10 7.82
N ARG A 98 11.34 -4.53 8.72
CA ARG A 98 10.21 -5.41 8.38
C ARG A 98 9.21 -4.69 7.48
N ALA A 99 8.92 -3.42 7.74
CA ALA A 99 8.06 -2.60 6.90
C ALA A 99 8.64 -2.46 5.49
N VAL A 100 9.92 -2.08 5.36
CA VAL A 100 10.61 -2.02 4.05
C VAL A 100 10.58 -3.36 3.32
N ARG A 101 10.79 -4.47 4.04
CA ARG A 101 10.70 -5.81 3.45
C ARG A 101 9.28 -6.13 2.97
N ALA A 102 8.25 -5.70 3.68
CA ALA A 102 6.86 -5.92 3.32
C ALA A 102 6.51 -5.19 2.01
N THR A 103 6.88 -3.91 1.90
CA THR A 103 6.71 -3.08 0.69
C THR A 103 7.47 -3.64 -0.51
N THR A 104 8.76 -3.94 -0.34
CA THR A 104 9.63 -4.33 -1.47
C THR A 104 9.49 -5.80 -1.89
N PHE A 105 8.75 -6.60 -1.11
CA PHE A 105 8.71 -8.06 -1.22
C PHE A 105 10.11 -8.73 -1.28
N GLY A 106 11.11 -8.07 -0.69
CA GLY A 106 12.52 -8.41 -0.82
C GLY A 106 13.11 -9.24 0.33
N SER A 107 14.44 -9.30 0.35
CA SER A 107 15.18 -9.73 1.55
C SER A 107 15.17 -8.61 2.60
N MET A 108 15.38 -8.97 3.86
CA MET A 108 15.55 -7.99 4.93
C MET A 108 16.71 -7.03 4.58
N PRO A 109 16.48 -5.70 4.59
CA PRO A 109 17.54 -4.72 4.38
C PRO A 109 18.66 -4.90 5.41
N LYS A 110 19.90 -4.66 5.00
CA LYS A 110 21.11 -4.83 5.84
C LYS A 110 21.89 -3.54 6.02
N GLU A 111 21.50 -2.51 5.30
CA GLU A 111 22.06 -1.18 5.37
C GLU A 111 21.90 -0.62 6.79
N GLU A 112 22.77 0.30 7.17
CA GLU A 112 22.73 0.95 8.48
C GLU A 112 21.44 1.76 8.63
N VAL A 113 20.85 1.74 9.84
CA VAL A 113 19.75 2.63 10.19
C VAL A 113 20.37 3.82 10.91
N GLU A 114 20.19 5.00 10.33
CA GLU A 114 20.69 6.25 10.88
C GLU A 114 19.66 6.84 11.84
N ASN A 115 20.11 7.51 12.91
CA ASN A 115 19.21 8.22 13.83
C ASN A 115 19.42 9.73 13.66
N HIS A 116 18.39 10.41 13.19
CA HIS A 116 18.34 11.86 12.99
C HIS A 116 17.34 12.47 13.97
N ASP A 117 17.84 12.97 15.10
CA ASP A 117 17.03 13.63 16.14
C ASP A 117 15.84 12.79 16.66
N GLY A 118 16.01 11.46 16.75
CA GLY A 118 14.97 10.54 17.21
C GLY A 118 14.16 9.91 16.07
N ILE A 119 14.38 10.32 14.82
CA ILE A 119 13.82 9.69 13.63
C ILE A 119 14.81 8.66 13.11
N LEU A 120 14.39 7.40 13.04
CA LEU A 120 15.21 6.33 12.46
C LEU A 120 15.05 6.37 10.94
N VAL A 121 16.13 6.41 10.18
CA VAL A 121 16.12 6.50 8.72
C VAL A 121 16.89 5.34 8.12
N LEU A 122 16.27 4.65 7.18
CA LEU A 122 16.85 3.56 6.42
C LEU A 122 16.82 3.91 4.93
N ARG A 123 18.00 4.01 4.32
CA ARG A 123 18.14 4.17 2.87
C ARG A 123 18.66 2.86 2.30
N THR A 124 17.92 2.30 1.34
CA THR A 124 18.29 1.03 0.72
C THR A 124 17.97 1.03 -0.76
N TYR A 125 18.62 0.13 -1.48
CA TYR A 125 18.35 -0.12 -2.89
C TYR A 125 18.18 -1.62 -3.06
N THR A 126 16.97 -2.03 -3.43
CA THR A 126 16.68 -3.42 -3.79
C THR A 126 16.67 -3.54 -5.31
N TYR A 127 15.49 -3.47 -5.93
CA TYR A 127 15.29 -3.26 -7.36
C TYR A 127 14.93 -1.80 -7.68
N ILE A 128 14.43 -1.08 -6.69
CA ILE A 128 14.02 0.33 -6.71
C ILE A 128 14.69 1.06 -5.55
N PRO A 129 14.91 2.38 -5.65
CA PRO A 129 15.34 3.18 -4.52
C PRO A 129 14.25 3.17 -3.44
N VAL A 130 14.67 3.05 -2.19
CA VAL A 130 13.78 3.12 -1.03
C VAL A 130 14.40 3.99 0.04
N VAL A 131 13.61 4.94 0.52
CA VAL A 131 13.86 5.68 1.76
C VAL A 131 12.76 5.31 2.71
N ALA A 132 13.09 4.94 3.92
CA ALA A 132 12.10 4.69 4.95
C ALA A 132 12.51 5.40 6.23
N PHE A 133 11.54 5.84 7.00
CA PHE A 133 11.82 6.31 8.34
C PHE A 133 10.77 5.86 9.34
N SER A 134 11.18 5.79 10.61
CA SER A 134 10.35 5.39 11.73
C SER A 134 10.33 6.50 12.77
N VAL A 135 9.13 6.86 13.21
CA VAL A 135 8.88 7.84 14.28
C VAL A 135 8.04 7.17 15.36
N ALA A 136 8.62 7.00 16.54
CA ALA A 136 7.90 6.54 17.71
C ALA A 136 7.10 7.70 18.32
N LYS A 137 5.80 7.50 18.50
CA LYS A 137 4.90 8.45 19.15
C LYS A 137 3.94 7.73 20.07
N ASP A 138 4.01 8.06 21.35
CA ASP A 138 3.26 7.39 22.42
C ASP A 138 3.52 5.87 22.44
N ASN A 139 2.51 5.05 22.13
CA ASN A 139 2.63 3.58 22.04
C ASN A 139 2.63 3.05 20.59
N LEU A 140 2.70 3.95 19.61
CA LEU A 140 2.69 3.65 18.19
C LEU A 140 4.05 3.96 17.58
N ASN A 141 4.47 3.12 16.65
CA ASN A 141 5.58 3.39 15.75
C ASN A 141 5.01 3.58 14.33
N TYR A 142 5.35 4.71 13.72
CA TYR A 142 4.96 5.06 12.37
C TYR A 142 6.11 4.74 11.44
N GLU A 143 5.97 3.71 10.61
CA GLU A 143 6.94 3.39 9.58
C GLU A 143 6.46 3.92 8.22
N LEU A 144 7.13 4.96 7.72
CA LEU A 144 6.87 5.58 6.43
C LEU A 144 7.89 5.09 5.41
N ILE A 145 7.43 4.58 4.27
CA ILE A 145 8.25 4.00 3.21
C ILE A 145 7.95 4.74 1.91
N PHE A 146 9.01 5.28 1.31
CA PHE A 146 9.01 6.00 0.06
C PHE A 146 9.77 5.13 -0.95
N SER A 147 9.09 4.73 -2.01
CA SER A 147 9.64 3.81 -3.00
C SER A 147 9.35 4.30 -4.41
N GLU A 148 10.19 3.88 -5.36
CA GLU A 148 10.16 4.35 -6.75
C GLU A 148 10.53 5.84 -6.89
N GLY A 149 10.68 6.29 -8.14
CA GLY A 149 10.96 7.71 -8.44
C GLY A 149 12.22 8.28 -7.77
N ASN A 150 12.07 9.47 -7.18
CA ASN A 150 13.06 10.15 -6.35
C ASN A 150 12.58 10.26 -4.88
N PRO A 151 12.71 9.18 -4.09
CA PRO A 151 12.08 9.11 -2.77
C PRO A 151 12.76 10.01 -1.72
N GLU A 152 13.97 10.50 -1.96
CA GLU A 152 14.71 11.33 -0.98
C GLU A 152 14.06 12.69 -0.74
N GLU A 153 13.70 13.40 -1.81
CA GLU A 153 13.14 14.75 -1.71
C GLU A 153 11.79 14.75 -0.98
N LEU A 154 10.96 13.75 -1.28
CA LEU A 154 9.66 13.60 -0.64
C LEU A 154 9.80 13.14 0.82
N ALA A 155 10.72 12.21 1.12
CA ALA A 155 10.98 11.78 2.48
C ALA A 155 11.45 12.95 3.37
N ASP A 156 12.30 13.85 2.84
CA ASP A 156 12.77 15.02 3.59
C ASP A 156 11.61 15.97 3.96
N GLN A 157 10.65 16.20 3.06
CA GLN A 157 9.45 17.01 3.35
C GLN A 157 8.59 16.38 4.45
N PHE A 158 8.38 15.06 4.39
CA PHE A 158 7.61 14.37 5.44
C PHE A 158 8.34 14.42 6.78
N MET A 159 9.67 14.25 6.81
CA MET A 159 10.45 14.33 8.05
C MET A 159 10.37 15.71 8.69
N GLU A 160 10.25 16.81 7.92
CA GLU A 160 10.03 18.15 8.48
C GLU A 160 8.74 18.27 9.27
N ALA A 161 7.68 17.52 8.91
CA ALA A 161 6.42 17.51 9.66
C ALA A 161 6.53 16.86 11.05
N PHE A 162 7.62 16.13 11.32
CA PHE A 162 7.86 15.42 12.58
C PHE A 162 8.94 16.07 13.48
N LYS A 163 9.59 17.15 13.03
CA LYS A 163 10.55 17.92 13.84
C LYS A 163 9.85 18.97 14.69
#